data_AF-A0A842YIX0-F1
#
_entry.id   AF-A0A842YIX0-F1
#
_cell.length_a   1.000
_cell.length_b   1.000
_cell.length_c   1.000
_cell.angle_alpha   90.00
_cell.angle_beta   90.00
_cell.angle_gamma   90.00
#
_symmetry.space_group_name_H-M   'P 1'
#
loop_
_entity.id
_entity.type
_entity.pdbx_description
1 polymer ?
#
loop_
_entity_poly.entity_id
_entity_poly.type
_entity_poly.pdbx_seq_one_letter_code
_entity_poly.pdbx_strand_id
1 'polypeptide(L)'
;MFIILLFCFLMITRKEVNPAGNRRLVLIGLLLVSPLVLRFLYGETTTGLLKGFMWNILIGGFAEEFFYRGYLQSSINLEYGTNWRIGKVSFGPGLLVSSLLYGLGRGLRTIKPWRGVYSISWSWTLFAFTVGIFYGLIRESSGDIIGSGTAKSLIDAIGEALV
;
A
#
# COMPACT_ATOMS: atom_id res chain seq x y z
N MET A 1 -3.28 23.29 6.66
CA MET A 1 -4.65 22.76 6.50
C MET A 1 -4.68 21.24 6.35
N PHE A 2 -3.93 20.64 5.41
CA PHE A 2 -3.91 19.18 5.19
C PHE A 2 -3.37 18.36 6.37
N ILE A 3 -2.32 18.84 7.06
CA ILE A 3 -1.73 18.16 8.24
C ILE A 3 -2.72 18.11 9.41
N ILE A 4 -3.52 19.15 9.59
CA ILE A 4 -4.55 19.24 10.65
C ILE A 4 -5.68 18.26 10.35
N LEU A 5 -6.07 18.13 9.08
CA LEU A 5 -7.06 17.14 8.63
C LEU A 5 -6.56 15.70 8.79
N LEU A 6 -5.28 15.43 8.47
CA LEU A 6 -4.66 14.12 8.66
C LEU A 6 -4.55 13.77 10.16
N PHE A 7 -4.18 14.75 10.99
CA PHE A 7 -4.12 14.59 12.45
C PHE A 7 -5.51 14.35 13.04
N CYS A 8 -6.53 15.10 12.61
CA CYS A 8 -7.92 14.84 12.99
C CYS A 8 -8.40 13.47 12.52
N PHE A 9 -8.07 13.04 11.30
CA PHE A 9 -8.43 11.74 10.76
C PHE A 9 -7.78 10.59 11.55
N LEU A 10 -6.50 10.71 11.91
CA LEU A 10 -5.79 9.76 12.78
C LEU A 10 -6.37 9.73 14.20
N MET A 11 -6.81 10.87 14.73
CA MET A 11 -7.47 10.96 16.04
C MET A 11 -8.86 10.33 16.03
N ILE A 12 -9.63 10.50 14.94
CA ILE A 12 -10.97 9.94 14.76
C ILE A 12 -10.91 8.41 14.58
N THR A 13 -9.94 7.92 13.82
CA THR A 13 -9.74 6.48 13.56
C THR A 13 -9.09 5.73 14.73
N ARG A 14 -8.54 6.44 15.73
CA ARG A 14 -7.84 5.87 16.90
C ARG A 14 -8.68 4.89 17.71
N LYS A 15 -10.01 5.03 17.72
CA LYS A 15 -10.92 4.14 18.47
C LYS A 15 -11.28 2.85 17.73
N GLU A 16 -11.22 2.84 16.39
CA GLU A 16 -11.61 1.68 15.59
C GLU A 16 -10.41 0.82 15.16
N VAL A 17 -9.21 1.38 15.23
CA VAL A 17 -7.97 0.66 14.96
C VAL A 17 -7.48 0.03 16.26
N ASN A 18 -7.62 -1.30 16.35
CA ASN A 18 -7.01 -2.17 17.37
C ASN A 18 -5.58 -1.64 17.65
N PRO A 19 -5.16 -1.39 18.91
CA PRO A 19 -4.02 -0.54 19.21
C PRO A 19 -2.78 -1.07 18.49
N ALA A 20 -2.45 -0.43 17.37
CA ALA A 20 -1.20 -0.66 16.68
C ALA A 20 -0.12 -0.36 17.71
N GLY A 21 0.53 -1.41 18.22
CA GLY A 21 1.43 -1.29 19.38
C GLY A 21 2.40 -0.13 19.17
N ASN A 22 2.71 0.62 20.23
CA ASN A 22 3.40 1.93 20.19
C ASN A 22 4.56 2.04 19.18
N ARG A 23 5.28 0.94 18.91
CA ARG A 23 6.31 0.84 17.86
C ARG A 23 5.80 1.13 16.45
N ARG A 24 4.60 0.69 16.08
CA ARG A 24 3.97 0.94 14.76
C ARG A 24 3.64 2.41 14.56
N LEU A 25 3.12 3.07 15.60
CA LEU A 25 2.85 4.51 15.57
C LEU A 25 4.15 5.33 15.42
N VAL A 26 5.22 4.91 16.08
CA VAL A 26 6.55 5.52 15.93
C VAL A 26 7.10 5.31 14.51
N LEU A 27 6.95 4.12 13.93
CA LEU A 27 7.39 3.84 12.55
C LEU A 27 6.61 4.65 11.52
N ILE A 28 5.28 4.77 11.67
CA ILE A 28 4.45 5.62 10.81
C ILE A 28 4.87 7.09 10.96
N GLY A 29 5.08 7.54 12.20
CA GLY A 29 5.58 8.90 12.48
C GLY A 29 6.92 9.18 11.82
N LEU A 30 7.89 8.27 11.96
CA LEU A 30 9.20 8.38 11.32
C LEU A 30 9.10 8.41 9.79
N LEU A 31 8.25 7.57 9.21
CA LEU A 31 8.06 7.49 7.76
C LEU A 31 7.44 8.78 7.20
N LEU A 32 6.47 9.36 7.91
CA LEU A 32 5.86 10.65 7.58
C LEU A 32 6.82 11.84 7.74
N VAL A 33 7.79 11.75 8.66
CA VAL A 33 8.80 12.80 8.91
C VAL A 33 10.00 12.66 7.97
N SER A 34 10.28 11.46 7.45
CA SER A 34 11.41 11.20 6.55
C SER A 34 11.51 12.13 5.33
N PRO A 35 10.42 12.51 4.61
CA PRO A 35 10.53 13.46 3.50
C PRO A 35 10.87 14.89 3.95
N LEU A 36 10.52 15.28 5.18
CA LEU A 36 10.91 16.58 5.74
C LEU A 36 12.40 16.62 6.06
N VAL A 37 12.93 15.51 6.60
CA VAL A 37 14.35 15.35 6.88
C VAL A 37 15.15 15.32 5.57
N LEU A 38 14.69 14.58 4.56
CA LEU A 38 15.34 14.55 3.25
C LEU A 38 15.31 15.93 2.56
N ARG A 39 14.19 16.66 2.65
CA ARG A 39 14.10 18.04 2.16
C ARG A 39 15.08 18.97 2.87
N PHE A 40 15.23 18.83 4.18
CA PHE A 40 16.15 19.64 4.98
C PHE A 40 17.61 19.33 4.67
N LEU A 41 17.95 18.05 4.47
CA LEU A 41 19.33 17.60 4.20
C LEU A 41 19.78 17.87 2.76
N TYR A 42 18.90 17.74 1.76
CA TYR A 42 19.27 17.82 0.34
C TYR A 42 18.90 19.15 -0.34
N GLY A 43 18.41 20.14 0.41
CA GLY A 43 18.37 21.56 0.05
C GLY A 43 17.37 21.99 -1.03
N GLU A 44 17.17 21.22 -2.10
CA GLU A 44 16.45 21.70 -3.30
C GLU A 44 15.72 20.61 -4.09
N THR A 45 15.27 19.51 -3.49
CA THR A 45 14.48 18.54 -4.25
C THR A 45 13.07 19.11 -4.51
N THR A 46 12.95 19.71 -5.70
CA THR A 46 11.77 20.18 -6.44
C THR A 46 10.46 19.87 -5.74
N THR A 47 9.67 20.88 -5.40
CA THR A 47 8.32 20.79 -4.81
C THR A 47 7.43 19.70 -5.44
N GLY A 48 7.66 19.35 -6.71
CA GLY A 48 7.06 18.22 -7.42
C GLY A 48 7.39 16.84 -6.83
N LEU A 49 8.64 16.55 -6.46
CA LEU A 49 9.05 15.29 -5.83
C LEU A 49 8.42 15.14 -4.44
N LEU A 50 8.43 16.20 -3.63
CA LEU A 50 7.77 16.19 -2.32
C LEU A 50 6.26 15.95 -2.46
N LYS A 51 5.62 16.58 -3.47
CA LYS A 51 4.18 16.41 -3.73
C LYS A 51 3.85 14.99 -4.23
N GLY A 52 4.66 14.42 -5.12
CA GLY A 52 4.53 13.04 -5.58
C GLY A 52 4.72 12.05 -4.44
N PHE A 53 5.78 12.22 -3.65
CA PHE A 53 6.07 11.40 -2.48
C PHE A 53 4.95 11.46 -1.43
N MET A 54 4.47 12.66 -1.09
CA MET A 54 3.33 12.81 -0.16
C MET A 54 2.04 12.23 -0.73
N TRP A 55 1.77 12.41 -2.02
CA TRP A 55 0.61 11.84 -2.68
C TRP A 55 0.64 10.31 -2.65
N ASN A 56 1.78 9.70 -2.98
CA ASN A 56 1.92 8.26 -3.01
C ASN A 56 1.94 7.64 -1.62
N ILE A 57 2.55 8.29 -0.63
CA ILE A 57 2.54 7.79 0.74
C ILE A 57 1.16 7.90 1.39
N LEU A 58 0.46 9.02 1.21
CA LEU A 58 -0.79 9.27 1.93
C LEU A 58 -2.03 8.72 1.22
N ILE A 59 -2.03 8.74 -0.12
CA ILE A 59 -3.23 8.49 -0.91
C ILE A 59 -3.01 7.35 -1.89
N GLY A 60 -1.98 7.40 -2.73
CA GLY A 60 -1.75 6.41 -3.80
C GLY A 60 -1.62 4.97 -3.28
N GLY A 61 -0.63 4.74 -2.41
CA GLY A 61 -0.37 3.41 -1.85
C GLY A 61 -1.51 2.90 -0.97
N PHE A 62 -2.06 3.77 -0.11
CA PHE A 62 -3.15 3.41 0.81
C PHE A 62 -4.49 3.18 0.12
N ALA A 63 -4.86 3.98 -0.90
CA ALA A 63 -6.14 3.82 -1.60
C ALA A 63 -6.19 2.48 -2.35
N GLU A 64 -5.11 2.11 -3.04
CA GLU A 64 -5.04 0.80 -3.68
C GLU A 64 -5.09 -0.32 -2.64
N GLU A 65 -4.39 -0.18 -1.52
CA GLU A 65 -4.40 -1.21 -0.48
C GLU A 65 -5.77 -1.35 0.19
N PHE A 66 -6.48 -0.24 0.40
CA PHE A 66 -7.85 -0.24 0.88
C PHE A 66 -8.78 -0.98 -0.08
N PHE A 67 -8.62 -0.81 -1.39
CA PHE A 67 -9.42 -1.53 -2.37
C PHE A 67 -9.07 -3.03 -2.43
N TYR A 68 -7.81 -3.38 -2.67
CA TYR A 68 -7.41 -4.78 -2.89
C TYR A 68 -7.44 -5.60 -1.60
N ARG A 69 -6.93 -5.06 -0.49
CA ARG A 69 -6.97 -5.74 0.80
C ARG A 69 -8.26 -5.46 1.53
N GLY A 70 -8.55 -4.18 1.75
CA GLY A 70 -9.66 -3.77 2.60
C GLY A 70 -11.00 -4.28 2.10
N TYR A 71 -11.30 -4.07 0.83
CA TYR A 71 -12.56 -4.52 0.24
C TYR A 71 -12.44 -5.93 -0.33
N LEU A 72 -11.58 -6.14 -1.34
CA LEU A 72 -11.63 -7.36 -2.15
C LEU A 72 -11.22 -8.63 -1.37
N GLN A 73 -10.07 -8.58 -0.70
CA GLN A 73 -9.59 -9.71 0.10
C GLN A 73 -10.52 -10.02 1.27
N SER A 74 -11.05 -9.00 1.97
CA SER A 74 -12.01 -9.20 3.06
C SER A 74 -13.30 -9.85 2.58
N SER A 75 -13.92 -9.33 1.51
CA SER A 75 -15.22 -9.81 1.03
C SER A 75 -15.15 -11.29 0.63
N ILE A 76 -14.09 -11.69 -0.06
CA ILE A 76 -13.91 -13.09 -0.46
C ILE A 76 -13.58 -13.96 0.76
N ASN A 77 -12.77 -13.47 1.71
CA ASN A 77 -12.48 -14.23 2.93
C ASN A 77 -13.72 -14.37 3.85
N LEU A 78 -14.67 -13.42 3.80
CA LEU A 78 -15.95 -13.54 4.52
C LEU A 78 -16.84 -14.63 3.92
N GLU A 79 -16.87 -14.75 2.59
CA GLU A 79 -17.74 -15.71 1.90
C GLU A 79 -17.15 -17.13 1.88
N TYR A 80 -15.83 -17.27 1.68
CA TYR A 80 -15.16 -18.57 1.52
C TYR A 80 -14.36 -19.02 2.75
N GLY A 81 -14.29 -18.17 3.77
CA GLY A 81 -13.53 -18.43 5.00
C GLY A 81 -12.00 -18.30 4.85
N THR A 82 -11.30 -18.48 5.95
CA THR A 82 -9.83 -18.43 6.06
C THR A 82 -9.25 -19.79 6.44
N ASN A 83 -9.56 -20.80 5.61
CA ASN A 83 -9.23 -22.20 5.90
C ASN A 83 -7.74 -22.55 5.68
N TRP A 84 -6.95 -21.66 5.08
CA TRP A 84 -5.54 -21.91 4.79
C TRP A 84 -4.65 -21.28 5.85
N ARG A 85 -3.52 -21.90 6.14
CA ARG A 85 -2.62 -21.45 7.20
C ARG A 85 -1.16 -21.54 6.78
N ILE A 86 -0.42 -20.46 7.01
CA ILE A 86 1.04 -20.40 6.91
C ILE A 86 1.55 -19.92 8.27
N GLY A 87 2.18 -20.83 9.02
CA GLY A 87 2.64 -20.56 10.38
C GLY A 87 1.50 -20.15 11.31
N LYS A 88 1.56 -18.94 11.87
CA LYS A 88 0.51 -18.38 12.74
C LYS A 88 -0.56 -17.60 11.98
N VAL A 89 -0.38 -17.38 10.66
CA VAL A 89 -1.26 -16.56 9.83
C VAL A 89 -2.28 -17.45 9.15
N SER A 90 -3.56 -17.24 9.42
CA SER A 90 -4.65 -17.84 8.66
C SER A 90 -5.05 -16.91 7.53
N PHE A 91 -5.26 -17.44 6.33
CA PHE A 91 -5.66 -16.68 5.15
C PHE A 91 -6.66 -17.49 4.32
N GLY A 92 -7.43 -16.78 3.50
CA GLY A 92 -8.43 -17.37 2.62
C GLY A 92 -8.09 -17.20 1.14
N PRO A 93 -8.97 -17.69 0.25
CA PRO A 93 -8.81 -17.52 -1.19
C PRO A 93 -8.84 -16.05 -1.62
N GLY A 94 -9.38 -15.15 -0.80
CA GLY A 94 -9.34 -13.71 -1.04
C GLY A 94 -7.93 -13.16 -1.19
N LEU A 95 -6.93 -13.77 -0.57
CA LEU A 95 -5.53 -13.38 -0.74
C LEU A 95 -5.03 -13.64 -2.17
N LEU A 96 -5.36 -14.79 -2.74
CA LEU A 96 -4.94 -15.13 -4.11
C LEU A 96 -5.69 -14.28 -5.13
N VAL A 97 -7.00 -14.14 -4.98
CA VAL A 97 -7.84 -13.40 -5.93
C VAL A 97 -7.49 -11.91 -5.94
N SER A 98 -7.37 -11.28 -4.77
CA SER A 98 -6.96 -9.88 -4.67
C SER A 98 -5.57 -9.64 -5.25
N SER A 99 -4.63 -10.56 -5.02
CA SER A 99 -3.27 -10.45 -5.55
C SER A 99 -3.22 -10.65 -7.06
N LEU A 100 -4.03 -11.58 -7.60
CA LEU A 100 -4.15 -11.81 -9.04
C LEU A 100 -4.69 -10.57 -9.76
N LEU A 101 -5.77 -9.99 -9.23
CA LEU A 101 -6.37 -8.78 -9.79
C LEU A 101 -5.46 -7.57 -9.63
N TYR A 102 -4.68 -7.50 -8.56
CA TYR A 102 -3.63 -6.49 -8.40
C TYR A 102 -2.55 -6.62 -9.47
N GLY A 103 -2.02 -7.83 -9.66
CA GLY A 103 -1.02 -8.12 -10.70
C GLY A 103 -1.51 -7.76 -12.10
N LEU A 104 -2.71 -8.23 -12.46
CA LEU A 104 -3.35 -7.92 -13.74
C LEU A 104 -3.61 -6.42 -13.91
N GLY A 105 -4.09 -5.73 -12.87
CA GLY A 105 -4.30 -4.28 -12.92
C GLY A 105 -3.00 -3.48 -13.13
N ARG A 106 -1.87 -3.98 -12.63
CA ARG A 106 -0.54 -3.39 -12.88
C ARG A 106 -0.03 -3.70 -14.29
N GLY A 107 -0.26 -4.91 -14.79
CA GLY A 107 0.03 -5.29 -16.17
C GLY A 107 -0.76 -4.48 -17.20
N LEU A 108 -2.07 -4.32 -16.99
CA LEU A 108 -2.94 -3.54 -17.87
C LEU A 108 -2.57 -2.06 -17.90
N ARG A 109 -2.02 -1.52 -16.81
CA ARG A 109 -1.51 -0.14 -16.76
C ARG A 109 -0.30 0.10 -17.68
N THR A 110 0.35 -0.94 -18.21
CA THR A 110 1.41 -0.77 -19.22
C THR A 110 0.85 -0.46 -20.61
N ILE A 111 -0.43 -0.75 -20.85
CA ILE A 111 -1.12 -0.41 -22.09
C ILE A 111 -1.30 1.11 -22.12
N LYS A 112 -0.70 1.75 -23.13
CA LYS A 112 -0.79 3.18 -23.40
C LYS A 112 -1.37 3.36 -24.81
N PRO A 113 -2.70 3.33 -24.97
CA PRO A 113 -3.34 3.41 -26.29
C PRO A 113 -2.93 4.68 -27.04
N TRP A 114 -2.86 5.79 -26.31
CA TRP A 114 -2.44 7.12 -26.79
C TRP A 114 -0.99 7.20 -27.28
N ARG A 115 -0.15 6.21 -26.96
CA ARG A 115 1.25 6.09 -27.42
C ARG A 115 1.45 4.89 -28.33
N GLY A 116 0.38 4.23 -28.78
CA GLY A 116 0.43 3.05 -29.64
C GLY A 116 0.97 1.78 -28.97
N VAL A 117 1.09 1.74 -27.64
CA VAL A 117 1.59 0.58 -26.90
C VAL A 117 0.42 -0.25 -26.39
N TYR A 118 0.22 -1.43 -26.99
CA TYR A 118 -0.84 -2.37 -26.62
C TYR A 118 -0.32 -3.65 -25.95
N SER A 119 0.97 -3.69 -25.58
CA SER A 119 1.57 -4.85 -24.93
C SER A 119 1.35 -4.84 -23.42
N ILE A 120 0.90 -5.98 -22.90
CA ILE A 120 0.88 -6.25 -21.47
C ILE A 120 2.28 -6.74 -21.07
N SER A 121 2.87 -6.09 -20.07
CA SER A 121 4.12 -6.56 -19.48
C SER A 121 3.86 -7.71 -18.52
N TRP A 122 3.95 -8.95 -19.01
CA TRP A 122 3.78 -10.15 -18.19
C TRP A 122 4.77 -10.24 -17.04
N SER A 123 6.02 -9.80 -17.24
CA SER A 123 7.03 -9.74 -16.18
C SER A 123 6.59 -8.82 -15.04
N TRP A 124 6.00 -7.66 -15.38
CA TRP A 124 5.48 -6.72 -14.39
C TRP A 124 4.23 -7.24 -13.70
N THR A 125 3.33 -7.91 -14.45
CA THR A 125 2.14 -8.60 -13.90
C THR A 125 2.53 -9.64 -12.86
N LEU A 126 3.49 -10.51 -13.18
CA LEU A 126 3.96 -11.57 -12.29
C LEU A 126 4.65 -11.00 -11.05
N PHE A 127 5.52 -10.01 -11.24
CA PHE A 127 6.14 -9.31 -10.11
C PHE A 127 5.09 -8.68 -9.19
N ALA A 128 4.14 -7.93 -9.75
CA ALA A 128 3.07 -7.29 -8.98
C ALA A 128 2.17 -8.31 -8.29
N PHE A 129 1.91 -9.46 -8.91
CA PHE A 129 1.19 -10.58 -8.28
C PHE A 129 1.92 -11.10 -7.04
N THR A 130 3.21 -11.39 -7.15
CA THR A 130 4.04 -11.87 -6.02
C THR A 130 4.11 -10.85 -4.89
N VAL A 131 4.32 -9.58 -5.23
CA VAL A 131 4.30 -8.47 -4.27
C VAL A 131 2.90 -8.33 -3.64
N GLY A 132 1.85 -8.57 -4.43
CA GLY A 132 0.48 -8.62 -3.95
C GLY A 132 0.27 -9.70 -2.88
N ILE A 133 0.78 -10.91 -3.10
CA ILE A 133 0.73 -11.99 -2.11
C ILE A 133 1.42 -11.56 -0.82
N PHE A 134 2.60 -10.93 -0.94
CA PHE A 134 3.37 -10.46 0.21
C PHE A 134 2.59 -9.43 1.05
N TYR A 135 1.99 -8.43 0.42
CA TYR A 135 1.16 -7.45 1.13
C TYR A 135 -0.11 -8.07 1.72
N GLY A 136 -0.72 -9.02 1.01
CA GLY A 136 -1.87 -9.79 1.51
C GLY A 136 -1.54 -10.55 2.78
N LEU A 137 -0.37 -11.20 2.83
CA LEU A 137 0.10 -11.93 4.02
C LEU A 137 0.44 -10.98 5.17
N ILE A 138 1.05 -9.83 4.89
CA ILE A 138 1.30 -8.80 5.91
C ILE A 138 -0.02 -8.39 6.56
N ARG A 139 -1.06 -8.11 5.77
CA ARG A 139 -2.38 -7.71 6.27
C ARG A 139 -3.07 -8.80 7.09
N GLU A 140 -3.00 -10.06 6.68
CA GLU A 140 -3.53 -11.18 7.49
C GLU A 140 -2.72 -11.38 8.79
N SER A 141 -1.41 -11.12 8.76
CA SER A 141 -0.55 -11.23 9.94
C SER A 141 -0.70 -10.07 10.92
N SER A 142 -0.96 -8.85 10.42
CA SER A 142 -1.10 -7.63 11.22
C SER A 142 -2.52 -7.43 11.73
N GLY A 143 -3.51 -8.03 11.06
CA GLY A 143 -4.94 -7.79 11.28
C GLY A 143 -5.39 -6.38 10.87
N ASP A 144 -4.55 -5.60 10.20
CA ASP A 144 -4.86 -4.24 9.75
C ASP A 144 -4.36 -3.99 8.32
N ILE A 145 -4.89 -2.93 7.71
CA ILE A 145 -4.49 -2.45 6.37
C ILE A 145 -3.30 -1.47 6.47
N ILE A 146 -3.01 -0.93 7.65
CA ILE A 146 -1.97 0.07 7.87
C ILE A 146 -0.57 -0.52 7.66
N GLY A 147 -0.32 -1.74 8.13
CA GLY A 147 0.95 -2.44 7.96
C GLY A 147 1.27 -2.70 6.49
N SER A 148 0.31 -3.26 5.74
CA SER A 148 0.50 -3.53 4.32
C SER A 148 0.52 -2.24 3.49
N GLY A 149 -0.31 -1.25 3.84
CA GLY A 149 -0.35 0.07 3.22
C GLY A 149 0.96 0.84 3.40
N THR A 150 1.55 0.81 4.60
CA THR A 150 2.85 1.46 4.87
C THR A 150 3.97 0.79 4.08
N ALA A 151 4.01 -0.54 4.04
CA ALA A 151 5.01 -1.28 3.27
C ALA A 151 4.94 -0.95 1.77
N LYS A 152 3.72 -0.91 1.23
CA LYS A 152 3.47 -0.54 -0.16
C LYS A 152 3.84 0.90 -0.47
N SER A 153 3.34 1.84 0.34
CA SER A 153 3.63 3.26 0.21
C SER A 153 5.14 3.54 0.23
N LEU A 154 5.90 2.84 1.07
CA LEU A 154 7.36 2.98 1.12
C LEU A 154 8.03 2.48 -0.17
N ILE A 155 7.61 1.32 -0.68
CA ILE A 155 8.17 0.73 -1.91
C ILE A 155 7.87 1.61 -3.12
N ASP A 156 6.62 2.09 -3.25
CA ASP A 156 6.23 2.98 -4.35
C ASP A 156 6.98 4.32 -4.27
N ALA A 157 7.14 4.87 -3.06
CA ALA A 157 7.85 6.13 -2.86
C ALA A 157 9.36 6.05 -3.14
N ILE A 158 10.00 4.93 -2.79
CA ILE A 158 11.40 4.66 -3.18
C ILE A 158 11.51 4.47 -4.69
N GLY A 159 10.56 3.74 -5.30
CA GLY A 159 10.54 3.51 -6.74
C GLY A 159 10.45 4.81 -7.54
N GLU A 160 9.63 5.77 -7.09
CA GLU A 160 9.55 7.09 -7.72
C GLU A 160 10.77 7.98 -7.45
N ALA A 161 11.41 7.87 -6.30
CA ALA A 161 12.61 8.66 -6.01
C ALA A 161 13.83 8.25 -6.84
N LEU A 162 13.82 7.05 -7.42
CA LEU A 162 14.93 6.48 -8.21
C LEU A 162 14.79 6.72 -9.74
N VAL A 163 13.67 7.28 -10.20
CA VAL A 163 13.35 7.52 -11.63
C VAL A 163 13.28 9.02 -11.91
#